data_AF-A0A850H9C3-F1
#
_entry.id   AF-A0A850H9C3-F1
#
_cell.length_a   1.000
_cell.length_b   1.000
_cell.length_c   1.000
_cell.angle_alpha   90.00
_cell.angle_beta   90.00
_cell.angle_gamma   90.00
#
_symmetry.space_group_name_H-M   'P 1'
#
loop_
_entity.id
_entity.type
_entity.pdbx_description
1 polymer ?
#
loop_
_entity_poly.entity_id
_entity_poly.type
_entity_poly.pdbx_seq_one_letter_code
_entity_poly.pdbx_strand_id
1 'polypeptide(L)'
;MNLADRLLTIAATATITSAVWIVAGGSLIENATSESQRGSTRPSEAAPSPVANETVVLDEETGATRTVAGSLDSDTPDRPSEMDVREIMIPVLNVRRSDLTDTYEQSREGGTRLHEAIDIMAPEGTTVVAAAPGTIEKIFVSERGGNTIYVRSKDRKTIYYYAHLAEYAKGLKEGQRVRRGQRLGSVGSTGNAEKDAPHLHFQILRTTAGSEWWEPAPAINPYPVLTGT
;
A
#
# COMPACT_ATOMS: atom_id res chain seq x y z
N MET A 1 41.83 -37.93 3.76
CA MET A 1 41.44 -37.18 2.55
C MET A 1 42.29 -35.94 2.49
N ASN A 2 43.12 -35.81 1.46
CA ASN A 2 44.01 -34.66 1.33
C ASN A 2 43.22 -33.43 0.83
N LEU A 3 43.85 -32.25 0.89
CA LEU A 3 43.20 -30.99 0.51
C LEU A 3 42.69 -31.01 -0.95
N ALA A 4 43.39 -31.74 -1.83
CA ALA A 4 43.02 -31.91 -3.22
C ALA A 4 41.72 -32.72 -3.38
N ASP A 5 41.53 -33.80 -2.61
CA ASP A 5 40.29 -34.60 -2.63
C ASP A 5 39.06 -33.78 -2.21
N ARG A 6 39.23 -32.87 -1.24
CA ARG A 6 38.15 -31.98 -0.77
C ARG A 6 37.79 -30.94 -1.81
N LEU A 7 38.77 -30.33 -2.47
CA LEU A 7 38.55 -29.36 -3.54
C LEU A 7 37.91 -30.02 -4.78
N LEU A 8 38.33 -31.24 -5.12
CA LEU A 8 37.74 -32.02 -6.21
C LEU A 8 36.28 -32.37 -5.92
N THR A 9 35.96 -32.74 -4.67
CA THR A 9 34.59 -33.05 -4.24
C THR A 9 33.67 -31.83 -4.27
N ILE A 10 34.17 -30.66 -3.86
CA ILE A 10 33.41 -29.39 -3.92
C ILE A 10 33.17 -28.98 -5.37
N ALA A 11 34.18 -29.07 -6.25
CA ALA A 11 34.02 -28.73 -7.67
C ALA A 11 33.05 -29.68 -8.39
N ALA A 12 33.09 -30.98 -8.10
CA ALA A 12 32.19 -31.98 -8.68
C ALA A 12 30.74 -31.81 -8.19
N THR A 13 30.52 -31.48 -6.92
CA THR A 13 29.16 -31.24 -6.40
C THR A 13 28.57 -29.94 -6.94
N ALA A 14 29.35 -28.85 -7.00
CA ALA A 14 28.88 -27.56 -7.51
C ALA A 14 28.48 -27.60 -9.00
N THR A 15 29.20 -28.36 -9.83
CA THR A 15 28.89 -28.49 -11.27
C THR A 15 27.62 -29.30 -11.51
N ILE A 16 27.38 -30.37 -10.74
CA ILE A 16 26.17 -31.19 -10.86
C ILE A 16 24.91 -30.41 -10.45
N THR A 17 24.94 -29.65 -9.35
CA THR A 17 23.79 -28.80 -8.95
C THR A 17 23.51 -27.67 -9.93
N SER A 18 24.54 -27.12 -10.58
CA SER A 18 24.38 -26.03 -11.56
C SER A 18 23.79 -26.52 -12.88
N ALA A 19 24.18 -27.71 -13.36
CA ALA A 19 23.64 -28.30 -14.58
C ALA A 19 22.15 -28.65 -14.46
N VAL A 20 21.70 -29.10 -13.28
CA VAL A 20 20.29 -29.44 -13.02
C VAL A 20 19.38 -28.20 -13.08
N TRP A 21 19.82 -27.05 -12.56
CA TRP A 21 19.04 -25.80 -12.62
C TRP A 21 19.00 -25.17 -14.02
N ILE A 22 20.06 -25.33 -14.83
CA ILE A 22 20.07 -24.82 -16.21
C ILE A 22 19.15 -25.64 -17.11
N VAL A 23 19.13 -26.98 -16.98
CA VAL A 23 18.25 -27.84 -17.79
C VAL A 23 16.79 -27.75 -17.33
N ALA A 24 16.51 -27.70 -16.02
CA ALA A 24 15.15 -27.54 -15.51
C ALA A 24 14.60 -26.10 -15.70
N GLY A 25 15.46 -25.08 -15.62
CA GLY A 25 15.11 -23.69 -15.84
C GLY A 25 14.86 -23.34 -17.32
N GLY A 26 15.63 -23.93 -18.23
CA GLY A 26 15.45 -23.74 -19.68
C GLY A 26 14.14 -24.31 -20.21
N SER A 27 13.71 -25.47 -19.69
CA SER A 27 12.47 -26.14 -20.14
C SER A 27 11.18 -25.44 -19.68
N LEU A 28 11.25 -24.48 -18.74
CA LEU A 28 10.08 -23.70 -18.30
C LEU A 28 9.90 -22.40 -19.09
N ILE A 29 10.91 -21.95 -19.84
CA ILE A 29 10.85 -20.70 -20.61
C ILE A 29 10.43 -20.93 -22.07
N GLU A 30 10.57 -22.15 -22.62
CA GLU A 30 10.16 -22.47 -24.00
C GLU A 30 8.66 -22.76 -24.20
N ASN A 31 7.84 -22.79 -23.15
CA ASN A 31 6.40 -23.08 -23.27
C ASN A 31 5.47 -21.85 -23.10
N ALA A 32 6.02 -20.63 -23.17
CA ALA A 32 5.25 -19.39 -23.14
C ALA A 32 5.26 -18.71 -24.52
N THR A 33 4.76 -19.39 -25.54
CA THR A 33 4.52 -18.77 -26.85
C THR A 33 3.16 -18.05 -26.87
N SER A 34 3.17 -16.82 -27.35
CA SER A 34 2.03 -15.89 -27.41
C SER A 34 0.87 -16.30 -28.35
N GLU A 35 0.88 -17.52 -28.88
CA GLU A 35 -0.17 -18.03 -29.77
C GLU A 35 -1.31 -18.72 -29.00
N SER A 36 -1.07 -19.24 -27.78
CA SER A 36 -2.11 -19.92 -26.98
C SER A 36 -3.14 -18.97 -26.34
N GLN A 37 -2.89 -17.66 -26.32
CA GLN A 37 -3.82 -16.66 -25.77
C GLN A 37 -4.68 -15.93 -26.81
N ARG A 38 -4.50 -16.17 -28.12
CA ARG A 38 -5.35 -15.51 -29.15
C ARG A 38 -6.79 -16.05 -29.24
N GLY A 39 -7.11 -17.15 -28.56
CA GLY A 39 -8.43 -17.77 -28.59
C GLY A 39 -9.39 -17.38 -27.46
N SER A 40 -8.93 -16.70 -26.40
CA SER A 40 -9.69 -16.53 -25.15
C SER A 40 -10.00 -15.08 -24.74
N THR A 41 -9.79 -14.11 -25.63
CA THR A 41 -10.31 -12.75 -25.43
C THR A 41 -11.13 -12.37 -26.65
N ARG A 42 -12.44 -12.61 -26.59
CA ARG A 42 -13.37 -11.81 -27.40
C ARG A 42 -13.18 -10.36 -26.98
N PRO A 43 -13.04 -9.39 -27.90
CA PRO A 43 -13.26 -8.00 -27.56
C PRO A 43 -14.63 -7.92 -26.87
N SER A 44 -14.70 -7.34 -25.68
CA SER A 44 -15.99 -7.10 -25.03
C SER A 44 -16.80 -6.22 -25.97
N GLU A 45 -17.80 -6.82 -26.61
CA GLU A 45 -18.83 -6.09 -27.33
C GLU A 45 -19.46 -5.11 -26.32
N ALA A 46 -19.46 -3.83 -26.68
CA ALA A 46 -20.04 -2.80 -25.84
C ALA A 46 -21.50 -3.18 -25.54
N ALA A 47 -21.87 -3.23 -24.26
CA ALA A 47 -23.26 -3.42 -23.88
C ALA A 47 -24.11 -2.33 -24.58
N PRO A 48 -25.26 -2.68 -25.19
CA PRO A 48 -26.12 -1.69 -25.80
C PRO A 48 -26.56 -0.67 -24.74
N SER A 49 -26.48 0.61 -25.10
CA SER A 49 -27.00 1.70 -24.27
C SER A 49 -28.47 1.44 -23.91
N PRO A 50 -28.90 1.68 -22.66
CA PRO A 50 -30.30 1.52 -22.31
C PRO A 50 -31.16 2.47 -23.14
N VAL A 51 -32.19 1.93 -23.78
CA VAL A 51 -33.22 2.70 -24.47
C VAL A 51 -34.07 3.37 -23.39
N ALA A 52 -34.26 4.68 -23.49
CA ALA A 52 -35.17 5.41 -22.60
C ALA A 52 -36.60 4.90 -22.84
N ASN A 53 -37.23 4.34 -21.81
CA ASN A 53 -38.67 4.07 -21.83
C ASN A 53 -39.41 5.39 -21.60
N GLU A 54 -40.02 5.94 -22.66
CA GLU A 54 -41.04 6.98 -22.53
C GLU A 54 -42.27 6.37 -21.84
N THR A 55 -42.54 6.80 -20.61
CA THR A 55 -43.82 6.53 -19.95
C THR A 55 -44.76 7.67 -20.29
N VAL A 56 -45.69 7.42 -21.22
CA VAL A 56 -46.80 8.33 -21.50
C VAL A 56 -47.91 8.04 -20.49
N VAL A 57 -48.14 8.98 -19.57
CA VAL A 57 -49.34 8.98 -18.72
C VAL A 57 -50.32 9.98 -19.35
N LEU A 58 -51.51 9.50 -19.70
CA LEU A 58 -52.64 10.32 -20.14
C LEU A 58 -53.42 10.74 -18.89
N ASP A 59 -53.51 12.04 -18.61
CA ASP A 59 -54.49 12.59 -17.67
C ASP A 59 -55.67 13.18 -18.47
N GLU A 60 -56.88 12.69 -18.18
CA GLU A 60 -58.13 12.92 -18.91
C GLU A 60 -58.80 14.28 -18.64
N GLU A 61 -58.14 15.26 -18.02
CA GLU A 61 -58.86 16.43 -17.49
C GLU A 61 -58.19 17.80 -17.73
N THR A 62 -57.57 18.07 -18.90
CA THR A 62 -57.39 19.47 -19.43
C THR A 62 -56.62 19.62 -20.77
N GLY A 63 -56.11 18.56 -21.40
CA GLY A 63 -55.64 18.64 -22.79
C GLY A 63 -54.45 19.56 -23.08
N ALA A 64 -53.53 19.78 -22.13
CA ALA A 64 -52.31 20.56 -22.35
C ALA A 64 -51.06 19.89 -21.77
N THR A 65 -50.03 19.71 -22.60
CA THR A 65 -48.76 19.07 -22.26
C THR A 65 -47.81 20.02 -21.53
N ARG A 66 -47.34 19.67 -20.32
CA ARG A 66 -46.26 20.39 -19.61
C ARG A 66 -45.21 19.43 -19.07
N THR A 67 -43.98 19.55 -19.57
CA THR A 67 -42.82 18.80 -19.07
C THR A 67 -42.40 19.35 -17.71
N VAL A 68 -42.49 18.54 -16.66
CA VAL A 68 -41.90 18.83 -15.35
C VAL A 68 -40.87 17.75 -15.09
N ALA A 69 -39.58 18.09 -15.23
CA ALA A 69 -38.49 17.21 -14.84
C ALA A 69 -38.48 17.09 -13.31
N GLY A 70 -38.82 15.90 -12.80
CA GLY A 70 -38.63 15.55 -11.40
C GLY A 70 -37.13 15.56 -11.08
N SER A 71 -36.76 16.30 -10.02
CA SER A 71 -35.43 16.28 -9.42
C SER A 71 -35.11 14.88 -8.94
N LEU A 72 -34.35 14.13 -9.73
CA LEU A 72 -33.75 12.86 -9.33
C LEU A 72 -32.50 13.15 -8.50
N ASP A 73 -32.43 12.49 -7.35
CA ASP A 73 -31.29 12.47 -6.43
C ASP A 73 -29.97 12.35 -7.18
N SER A 74 -29.16 13.40 -7.10
CA SER A 74 -27.79 13.41 -7.55
C SER A 74 -26.89 12.80 -6.46
N ASP A 75 -27.01 11.49 -6.21
CA ASP A 75 -25.96 10.76 -5.47
C ASP A 75 -24.80 10.52 -6.44
N THR A 76 -24.05 11.60 -6.66
CA THR A 76 -22.79 11.56 -7.40
C THR A 76 -21.82 10.73 -6.57
N PRO A 77 -21.12 9.72 -7.13
CA PRO A 77 -20.12 8.98 -6.37
C PRO A 77 -19.05 9.96 -5.94
N ASP A 78 -19.08 10.30 -4.65
CA ASP A 78 -18.19 11.26 -4.05
C ASP A 78 -16.75 10.79 -4.30
N ARG A 79 -16.02 11.60 -5.07
CA ARG A 79 -14.55 11.48 -5.16
C ARG A 79 -14.08 11.40 -3.71
N PRO A 80 -13.27 10.40 -3.29
CA PRO A 80 -12.85 10.31 -1.89
C PRO A 80 -12.32 11.68 -1.50
N SER A 81 -13.01 12.32 -0.55
CA SER A 81 -12.85 13.74 -0.34
C SER A 81 -11.38 14.03 -0.08
N GLU A 82 -10.83 15.01 -0.80
CA GLU A 82 -9.47 15.53 -0.62
C GLU A 82 -9.19 15.92 0.85
N MET A 83 -10.25 16.06 1.65
CA MET A 83 -10.27 16.37 3.07
C MET A 83 -9.72 15.27 3.98
N ASP A 84 -9.84 13.98 3.64
CA ASP A 84 -9.44 12.89 4.56
C ASP A 84 -7.91 12.73 4.69
N VAL A 85 -7.15 13.18 3.68
CA VAL A 85 -5.68 13.21 3.70
C VAL A 85 -5.16 14.51 4.32
N ARG A 86 -5.93 15.60 4.27
CA ARG A 86 -5.52 16.95 4.71
C ARG A 86 -5.49 17.13 6.23
N GLU A 87 -5.84 16.11 7.02
CA GLU A 87 -5.86 16.21 8.48
C GLU A 87 -5.21 15.02 9.22
N ILE A 88 -4.22 14.38 8.58
CA ILE A 88 -3.35 13.43 9.29
C ILE A 88 -2.37 14.18 10.20
N MET A 89 -1.99 13.56 11.31
CA MET A 89 -0.96 14.09 12.20
C MET A 89 0.40 13.46 11.95
N ILE A 90 1.48 14.14 12.36
CA ILE A 90 2.82 13.55 12.43
C ILE A 90 2.76 12.34 13.39
N PRO A 91 3.09 11.12 12.93
CA PRO A 91 2.90 9.90 13.70
C PRO A 91 3.98 9.65 14.76
N VAL A 92 4.83 10.63 15.06
CA VAL A 92 5.86 10.58 16.11
C VAL A 92 5.65 11.75 17.06
N LEU A 93 5.46 11.48 18.35
CA LEU A 93 5.26 12.54 19.33
C LEU A 93 6.53 13.38 19.50
N ASN A 94 6.34 14.67 19.79
CA ASN A 94 7.40 15.68 19.97
C ASN A 94 8.23 16.03 18.72
N VAL A 95 7.83 15.55 17.54
CA VAL A 95 8.39 16.01 16.25
C VAL A 95 7.52 17.12 15.68
N ARG A 96 8.13 18.25 15.32
CA ARG A 96 7.44 19.37 14.66
C ARG A 96 7.53 19.26 13.14
N ARG A 97 6.64 19.96 12.43
CA ARG A 97 6.68 20.07 10.97
C ARG A 97 8.02 20.58 10.44
N SER A 98 8.64 21.52 11.17
CA SER A 98 9.96 22.08 10.85
C SER A 98 11.11 21.08 10.98
N ASP A 99 10.89 19.98 11.69
CA ASP A 99 11.91 18.97 11.95
C ASP A 99 11.88 17.87 10.86
N LEU A 100 10.85 17.88 10.00
CA LEU A 100 10.72 16.93 8.90
C LEU A 100 11.66 17.29 7.76
N THR A 101 12.22 16.27 7.13
CA THR A 101 12.97 16.38 5.88
C THR A 101 12.23 15.55 4.83
N ASP A 102 12.09 16.07 3.61
CA ASP A 102 11.53 15.27 2.52
C ASP A 102 12.55 14.20 2.10
N THR A 103 12.22 12.95 2.41
CA THR A 103 13.04 11.79 2.08
C THR A 103 12.40 10.91 0.99
N TYR A 104 11.31 11.33 0.36
CA TYR A 104 10.46 10.46 -0.46
C TYR A 104 11.17 9.90 -1.70
N GLU A 105 11.94 10.74 -2.38
CA GLU A 105 12.65 10.37 -3.60
C GLU A 105 14.09 9.90 -3.33
N GLN A 106 14.48 9.73 -2.06
CA GLN A 106 15.83 9.30 -1.73
C GLN A 106 16.12 7.94 -2.33
N SER A 107 17.29 7.83 -2.94
CA SER A 107 17.80 6.59 -3.50
C SER A 107 18.09 5.57 -2.40
N ARG A 108 17.61 4.35 -2.58
CA ARG A 108 17.88 3.18 -1.73
C ARG A 108 18.60 2.10 -2.55
N GLU A 109 19.29 1.21 -1.84
CA GLU A 109 19.98 0.06 -2.46
C GLU A 109 20.96 0.45 -3.58
N GLY A 110 21.66 1.57 -3.41
CA GLY A 110 22.66 2.03 -4.38
C GLY A 110 22.10 2.54 -5.71
N GLY A 111 20.83 2.97 -5.77
CA GLY A 111 20.24 3.58 -6.96
C GLY A 111 19.10 2.81 -7.60
N THR A 112 18.81 1.59 -7.14
CA THR A 112 17.86 0.69 -7.81
C THR A 112 16.41 0.89 -7.37
N ARG A 113 16.18 1.61 -6.27
CA ARG A 113 14.85 1.80 -5.69
C ARG A 113 14.68 3.19 -5.09
N LEU A 114 13.50 3.78 -5.25
CA LEU A 114 13.08 4.98 -4.53
C LEU A 114 12.63 4.63 -3.11
N HIS A 115 12.77 5.58 -2.19
CA HIS A 115 12.39 5.38 -0.80
C HIS A 115 10.87 5.23 -0.63
N GLU A 116 10.07 6.05 -1.33
CA GLU A 116 8.60 6.02 -1.36
C GLU A 116 7.94 6.16 0.02
N ALA A 117 8.64 6.84 0.94
CA ALA A 117 8.26 7.02 2.33
C ALA A 117 8.90 8.29 2.92
N ILE A 118 8.45 8.68 4.12
CA ILE A 118 9.18 9.64 4.95
C ILE A 118 9.87 8.92 6.11
N ASP A 119 11.15 9.23 6.34
CA ASP A 119 11.87 8.84 7.55
C ASP A 119 11.77 9.96 8.58
N ILE A 120 11.05 9.69 9.67
CA ILE A 120 10.85 10.63 10.76
C ILE A 120 11.85 10.31 11.85
N MET A 121 12.97 11.03 11.86
CA MET A 121 14.05 10.86 12.83
C MET A 121 13.60 11.22 14.25
N ALA A 122 13.82 10.32 15.20
CA ALA A 122 13.57 10.54 16.61
C ALA A 122 14.34 9.52 17.48
N PRO A 123 14.64 9.82 18.75
CA PRO A 123 15.27 8.85 19.64
C PRO A 123 14.49 7.54 19.73
N GLU A 124 15.19 6.41 19.84
CA GLU A 124 14.57 5.11 20.11
C GLU A 124 13.68 5.18 21.36
N GLY A 125 12.52 4.52 21.32
CA GLY A 125 11.52 4.57 22.39
C GLY A 125 10.55 5.76 22.29
N THR A 126 10.79 6.73 21.39
CA THR A 126 9.84 7.84 21.17
C THR A 126 8.48 7.29 20.73
N THR A 127 7.39 7.82 21.29
CA THR A 127 6.05 7.26 21.07
C THR A 127 5.58 7.46 19.62
N VAL A 128 5.16 6.35 19.00
CA VAL A 128 4.52 6.34 17.68
C VAL A 128 3.01 6.23 17.84
N VAL A 129 2.27 7.05 17.10
CA VAL A 129 0.80 7.15 17.14
C VAL A 129 0.18 7.01 15.75
N ALA A 130 -1.09 6.63 15.69
CA ALA A 130 -1.84 6.57 14.44
C ALA A 130 -2.00 7.97 13.84
N ALA A 131 -1.48 8.16 12.62
CA ALA A 131 -1.56 9.42 11.88
C ALA A 131 -3.01 9.83 11.56
N ALA A 132 -3.90 8.85 11.40
CA ALA A 132 -5.30 9.01 11.04
C ALA A 132 -6.16 7.92 11.71
N PRO A 133 -7.49 8.12 11.82
CA PRO A 133 -8.37 7.05 12.27
C PRO A 133 -8.45 5.92 11.23
N GLY A 134 -8.63 4.69 11.69
CA GLY A 134 -8.69 3.54 10.80
C GLY A 134 -8.85 2.22 11.54
N THR A 135 -8.53 1.13 10.86
CA THR A 135 -8.50 -0.23 11.41
C THR A 135 -7.10 -0.81 11.25
N ILE A 136 -6.55 -1.47 12.27
CA ILE A 136 -5.32 -2.23 12.16
C ILE A 136 -5.60 -3.42 11.24
N GLU A 137 -5.14 -3.32 10.01
CA GLU A 137 -5.31 -4.35 8.99
C GLU A 137 -4.31 -5.49 9.24
N LYS A 138 -3.08 -5.14 9.65
CA LYS A 138 -2.02 -6.11 9.91
C LYS A 138 -1.02 -5.62 10.96
N ILE A 139 -0.58 -6.54 11.82
CA ILE A 139 0.62 -6.40 12.65
C ILE A 139 1.60 -7.46 12.17
N PHE A 140 2.76 -7.04 11.66
CA PHE A 140 3.63 -7.95 10.92
C PHE A 140 5.10 -7.68 11.21
N VAL A 141 5.89 -8.74 11.28
CA VAL A 141 7.35 -8.67 11.34
C VAL A 141 7.88 -9.01 9.95
N SER A 142 8.45 -8.03 9.26
CA SER A 142 9.08 -8.22 7.95
C SER A 142 10.60 -8.13 8.06
N GLU A 143 11.31 -8.77 7.12
CA GLU A 143 12.78 -8.73 7.09
C GLU A 143 13.32 -7.30 7.01
N ARG A 144 12.73 -6.48 6.11
CA ARG A 144 13.18 -5.10 5.87
C ARG A 144 12.55 -4.11 6.84
N GLY A 145 11.23 -4.09 6.94
CA GLY A 145 10.51 -3.15 7.79
C GLY A 145 10.60 -3.47 9.29
N GLY A 146 11.13 -4.63 9.67
CA GLY A 146 11.18 -5.05 11.07
C GLY A 146 9.78 -5.20 11.64
N ASN A 147 9.55 -4.62 12.82
CA ASN A 147 8.22 -4.55 13.42
C ASN A 147 7.37 -3.50 12.71
N THR A 148 6.30 -3.95 12.06
CA THR A 148 5.42 -3.10 11.25
C THR A 148 3.96 -3.14 11.68
N ILE A 149 3.23 -2.06 11.39
CA ILE A 149 1.78 -1.97 11.52
C ILE A 149 1.21 -1.37 10.23
N TYR A 150 0.10 -1.93 9.76
CA TYR A 150 -0.69 -1.43 8.64
C TYR A 150 -2.04 -0.95 9.18
N VAL A 151 -2.35 0.34 9.01
CA VAL A 151 -3.65 0.91 9.38
C VAL A 151 -4.41 1.27 8.12
N ARG A 152 -5.55 0.60 7.89
CA ARG A 152 -6.44 0.85 6.77
C ARG A 152 -7.42 1.99 7.11
N SER A 153 -7.57 2.96 6.21
CA SER A 153 -8.57 4.02 6.31
C SER A 153 -9.99 3.45 6.32
N LYS A 154 -10.95 4.23 6.83
CA LYS A 154 -12.36 3.81 6.94
C LYS A 154 -12.97 3.44 5.58
N ASP A 155 -12.63 4.17 4.52
CA ASP A 155 -13.08 3.94 3.15
C ASP A 155 -12.30 2.82 2.42
N ARG A 156 -11.30 2.23 3.09
CA ARG A 156 -10.36 1.23 2.58
C ARG A 156 -9.50 1.68 1.38
N LYS A 157 -9.50 2.96 1.03
CA LYS A 157 -8.72 3.51 -0.11
C LYS A 157 -7.33 4.04 0.28
N THR A 158 -6.94 3.90 1.54
CA THR A 158 -5.60 4.26 2.02
C THR A 158 -5.10 3.27 3.06
N ILE A 159 -3.80 2.95 2.99
CA ILE A 159 -3.06 2.31 4.08
C ILE A 159 -2.02 3.30 4.59
N TYR A 160 -1.96 3.43 5.90
CA TYR A 160 -0.84 4.04 6.61
C TYR A 160 0.06 2.92 7.14
N TYR A 161 1.31 2.90 6.70
CA TYR A 161 2.29 1.88 7.07
C TYR A 161 3.35 2.49 7.98
N TYR A 162 3.63 1.79 9.07
CA TYR A 162 4.56 2.18 10.13
C TYR A 162 5.59 1.07 10.27
N ALA A 163 6.88 1.39 10.16
CA ALA A 163 7.96 0.40 10.21
C ALA A 163 9.09 0.78 11.18
N HIS A 164 10.03 -0.15 11.36
CA HIS A 164 11.21 -0.04 12.23
C HIS A 164 10.87 0.15 13.71
N LEU A 165 9.66 -0.23 14.15
CA LEU A 165 9.23 -0.04 15.53
C LEU A 165 10.13 -0.85 16.49
N ALA A 166 10.49 -0.27 17.64
CA ALA A 166 11.17 -1.02 18.69
C ALA A 166 10.19 -1.98 19.39
N GLU A 167 9.00 -1.48 19.74
CA GLU A 167 7.93 -2.25 20.36
C GLU A 167 6.55 -1.87 19.83
N TYR A 168 5.61 -2.80 19.93
CA TYR A 168 4.19 -2.56 19.75
C TYR A 168 3.55 -2.09 21.07
N ALA A 169 2.54 -1.23 20.99
CA ALA A 169 1.74 -0.89 22.15
C ALA A 169 0.97 -2.13 22.65
N LYS A 170 0.78 -2.22 23.97
CA LYS A 170 0.06 -3.35 24.58
C LYS A 170 -1.41 -3.37 24.16
N GLY A 171 -1.91 -4.57 23.88
CA GLY A 171 -3.34 -4.81 23.59
C GLY A 171 -3.77 -4.48 22.16
N LEU A 172 -2.84 -4.13 21.26
CA LEU A 172 -3.13 -4.02 19.84
C LEU A 172 -3.46 -5.39 19.23
N LYS A 173 -4.44 -5.42 18.34
CA LYS A 173 -4.83 -6.61 17.58
C LYS A 173 -5.30 -6.25 16.18
N GLU A 174 -5.14 -7.17 15.24
CA GLU A 174 -5.69 -7.04 13.89
C GLU A 174 -7.23 -6.93 13.95
N GLY A 175 -7.83 -6.13 13.07
CA GLY A 175 -9.24 -5.77 13.08
C GLY A 175 -9.63 -4.71 14.12
N GLN A 176 -8.72 -4.27 14.99
CA GLN A 176 -9.00 -3.21 15.96
C GLN A 176 -9.11 -1.85 15.28
N ARG A 177 -10.18 -1.10 15.61
CA ARG A 177 -10.27 0.32 15.25
C ARG A 177 -9.34 1.16 16.10
N VAL A 178 -8.66 2.10 15.45
CA VAL A 178 -7.78 3.09 16.07
C VAL A 178 -8.26 4.50 15.75
N ARG A 179 -8.07 5.41 16.71
CA ARG A 179 -8.32 6.85 16.52
C ARG A 179 -7.01 7.55 16.17
N ARG A 180 -7.09 8.70 15.50
CA ARG A 180 -5.94 9.60 15.33
C ARG A 180 -5.29 9.88 16.68
N GLY A 181 -3.97 9.77 16.78
CA GLY A 181 -3.21 9.97 18.01
C GLY A 181 -3.20 8.78 18.97
N GLN A 182 -3.90 7.68 18.66
CA GLN A 182 -3.81 6.47 19.47
C GLN A 182 -2.39 5.88 19.38
N ARG A 183 -1.79 5.54 20.53
CA ARG A 183 -0.48 4.90 20.61
C ARG A 183 -0.45 3.56 19.87
N LEU A 184 0.52 3.41 18.97
CA LEU A 184 0.75 2.19 18.19
C LEU A 184 2.03 1.45 18.63
N GLY A 185 3.01 2.18 19.16
CA GLY A 185 4.28 1.59 19.56
C GLY A 185 5.32 2.65 19.88
N SER A 186 6.57 2.36 19.58
CA SER A 186 7.67 3.32 19.68
C SER A 186 8.66 3.20 18.53
N VAL A 187 9.34 4.31 18.25
CA VAL A 187 10.46 4.41 17.31
C VAL A 187 11.56 3.41 17.69
N GLY A 188 12.22 2.85 16.68
CA GLY A 188 13.33 1.93 16.85
C GLY A 188 14.21 1.83 15.60
N SER A 189 14.95 0.73 15.53
CA SER A 189 15.82 0.36 14.41
C SER A 189 15.69 -1.12 14.05
N THR A 190 14.47 -1.69 14.11
CA THR A 190 14.26 -3.09 13.73
C THR A 190 14.23 -3.27 12.21
N GLY A 191 14.47 -4.48 11.72
CA GLY A 191 14.57 -4.75 10.29
C GLY A 191 15.92 -4.30 9.74
N ASN A 192 15.92 -3.57 8.62
CA ASN A 192 17.14 -3.07 7.98
C ASN A 192 17.46 -1.59 8.29
N ALA A 193 16.83 -1.01 9.32
CA ALA A 193 17.17 0.33 9.79
C ALA A 193 18.52 0.33 10.55
N GLU A 194 19.30 1.39 10.37
CA GLU A 194 20.57 1.56 11.06
C GLU A 194 20.37 1.81 12.56
N LYS A 195 21.19 1.16 13.39
CA LYS A 195 21.06 1.24 14.86
C LYS A 195 21.43 2.61 15.44
N ASP A 196 22.29 3.35 14.77
CA ASP A 196 22.73 4.69 15.15
C ASP A 196 21.83 5.81 14.59
N ALA A 197 20.84 5.45 13.76
CA ALA A 197 19.86 6.37 13.18
C ALA A 197 18.42 5.86 13.38
N PRO A 198 17.93 5.75 14.62
CA PRO A 198 16.55 5.34 14.89
C PRO A 198 15.55 6.33 14.27
N HIS A 199 14.51 5.78 13.65
CA HIS A 199 13.48 6.55 12.95
C HIS A 199 12.20 5.75 12.80
N LEU A 200 11.12 6.45 12.47
CA LEU A 200 9.91 5.83 11.92
C LEU A 200 9.95 5.96 10.40
N HIS A 201 9.98 4.84 9.68
CA HIS A 201 9.65 4.81 8.26
C HIS A 201 8.13 4.80 8.11
N PHE A 202 7.58 5.84 7.52
CA PHE A 202 6.13 6.06 7.37
C PHE A 202 5.73 6.18 5.90
N GLN A 203 4.75 5.38 5.47
CA GLN A 203 4.20 5.43 4.12
C GLN A 203 2.69 5.68 4.12
N ILE A 204 2.24 6.34 3.05
CA ILE A 204 0.84 6.48 2.68
C ILE A 204 0.67 5.76 1.35
N LEU A 205 -0.10 4.67 1.33
CA LEU A 205 -0.35 3.88 0.13
C LEU A 205 -1.79 4.12 -0.34
N ARG A 206 -1.98 4.44 -1.62
CA ARG A 206 -3.29 4.59 -2.25
C ARG A 206 -3.78 3.24 -2.72
N THR A 207 -4.90 2.78 -2.17
CA THR A 207 -5.45 1.45 -2.47
C THR A 207 -6.87 1.57 -3.03
N THR A 208 -7.44 0.43 -3.43
CA THR A 208 -8.87 0.32 -3.70
C THR A 208 -9.58 -0.40 -2.54
N ALA A 209 -10.90 -0.26 -2.45
CA ALA A 209 -11.65 -0.83 -1.33
C ALA A 209 -11.58 -2.37 -1.26
N GLY A 210 -11.39 -3.03 -2.42
CA GLY A 210 -11.24 -4.48 -2.52
C GLY A 210 -9.79 -4.96 -2.42
N SER A 211 -8.80 -4.07 -2.42
CA SER A 211 -7.39 -4.46 -2.37
C SER A 211 -7.03 -5.04 -1.01
N GLU A 212 -6.26 -6.12 -1.04
CA GLU A 212 -5.62 -6.67 0.14
C GLU A 212 -4.49 -5.76 0.64
N TRP A 213 -3.93 -6.04 1.82
CA TRP A 213 -2.89 -5.19 2.43
C TRP A 213 -1.50 -5.42 1.86
N TRP A 214 -1.25 -6.61 1.30
CA TRP A 214 0.03 -7.00 0.69
C TRP A 214 0.10 -6.70 -0.80
N GLU A 215 -1.02 -6.30 -1.42
CA GLU A 215 -1.02 -5.93 -2.83
C GLU A 215 -0.18 -4.67 -3.06
N PRO A 216 0.60 -4.63 -4.17
CA PRO A 216 1.29 -3.41 -4.56
C PRO A 216 0.32 -2.25 -4.70
N ALA A 217 0.69 -1.11 -4.14
CA ALA A 217 -0.13 0.10 -4.13
C ALA A 217 0.76 1.32 -4.35
N PRO A 218 0.34 2.30 -5.17
CA PRO A 218 1.08 3.54 -5.34
C PRO A 218 1.29 4.26 -4.01
N ALA A 219 2.54 4.64 -3.72
CA ALA A 219 2.85 5.50 -2.60
C ALA A 219 2.50 6.96 -2.91
N ILE A 220 2.08 7.68 -1.88
CA ILE A 220 1.88 9.14 -1.88
C ILE A 220 3.00 9.72 -1.03
N ASN A 221 3.64 10.81 -1.50
CA ASN A 221 4.64 11.53 -0.71
C ASN A 221 4.02 12.04 0.60
N PRO A 222 4.42 11.52 1.78
CA PRO A 222 3.84 11.95 3.04
C PRO A 222 4.29 13.35 3.48
N TYR A 223 5.45 13.82 3.01
CA TYR A 223 6.02 15.11 3.43
C TYR A 223 5.04 16.28 3.22
N PRO A 224 4.55 16.59 2.00
CA PRO A 224 3.62 17.68 1.78
C PRO A 224 2.30 17.53 2.56
N VAL A 225 1.86 16.29 2.77
CA VAL A 225 0.65 15.99 3.54
C VAL A 225 0.83 16.33 5.02
N LEU A 226 2.02 16.06 5.58
CA LEU A 226 2.35 16.32 7.00
C LEU A 226 2.69 17.79 7.27
N THR A 227 3.31 18.47 6.30
CA THR A 227 3.71 19.89 6.40
C THR A 227 2.60 20.84 5.99
N GLY A 228 1.63 20.39 5.19
CA GLY A 228 0.56 21.24 4.64
C GLY A 228 1.03 22.13 3.50
N THR A 229 1.97 21.66 2.69
CA THR A 229 2.60 22.40 1.58
C THR A 229 2.25 21.80 0.23
#